data_AF-A0A9X9NDP2-F1
#
_entry.id   AF-A0A9X9NDP2-F1
#
_cell.length_a   1.000
_cell.length_b   1.000
_cell.length_c   1.000
_cell.angle_alpha   90.00
_cell.angle_beta   90.00
_cell.angle_gamma   90.00
#
_symmetry.space_group_name_H-M   'P 1'
#
loop_
_entity.id
_entity.type
_entity.pdbx_description
1 polymer ?
#
loop_
_entity_poly.entity_id
_entity_poly.type
_entity_poly.pdbx_seq_one_letter_code
_entity_poly.pdbx_strand_id
1 'polypeptide(L)' 'MAVGEPQIDGKPNITGRVQFFGNASREKAAAAAQGACEARNPENQCKVIYNACTDQIFKYF' A
#
# COMPACT_ATOMS: atom_id res chain seq x y z
N MET A 1 3.12 4.42 7.22
CA MET A 1 2.40 4.46 5.94
C MET A 1 3.00 3.49 4.93
N ALA A 2 2.16 2.91 4.07
CA ALA A 2 2.56 2.19 2.86
C ALA A 2 1.81 2.74 1.63
N VAL A 3 2.39 2.53 0.45
CA VAL A 3 1.85 2.99 -0.84
C VAL A 3 1.69 1.81 -1.80
N GLY A 4 0.45 1.55 -2.21
CA GLY A 4 0.10 0.57 -3.24
C GLY A 4 -0.04 1.27 -4.59
N GLU A 5 0.80 0.88 -5.55
CA GLU A 5 0.82 1.42 -6.91
C GLU A 5 0.26 0.36 -7.89
N PRO A 6 -0.72 0.73 -8.73
CA PRO A 6 -1.17 -0.13 -9.82
C PRO A 6 -0.15 -0.12 -10.95
N GLN A 7 0.10 -1.29 -11.52
CA GLN A 7 1.07 -1.53 -12.58
C GLN A 7 0.43 -2.23 -13.78
N ILE A 8 0.95 -1.92 -14.97
CA ILE A 8 0.73 -2.66 -16.21
C ILE A 8 2.11 -3.12 -16.68
N ASP A 9 2.29 -4.43 -16.86
CA ASP A 9 3.57 -5.03 -17.28
C ASP A 9 4.77 -4.59 -16.42
N GLY A 10 4.56 -4.49 -15.10
CA GLY A 10 5.60 -4.10 -14.14
C GLY A 10 5.97 -2.60 -14.14
N LYS A 11 5.26 -1.77 -14.92
CA LYS A 11 5.43 -0.31 -14.94
C LYS A 11 4.25 0.39 -14.27
N PRO A 12 4.45 1.56 -13.64
CA PRO A 12 3.36 2.33 -13.04
C PRO A 12 2.26 2.64 -14.06
N ASN A 13 1.00 2.35 -13.70
CA ASN A 13 -0.14 2.82 -14.47
C ASN A 13 -0.49 4.26 -14.05
N ILE A 14 -0.22 5.22 -14.94
CA ILE A 14 -0.47 6.65 -14.72
C ILE A 14 -1.96 7.02 -14.66
N THR A 15 -2.87 6.16 -15.15
CA THR A 15 -4.32 6.36 -15.04
C THR A 15 -4.93 5.57 -13.88
N GLY A 16 -4.14 4.70 -13.24
CA GLY A 16 -4.55 3.91 -12.08
C GLY A 16 -4.60 4.75 -10.80
N ARG A 17 -5.30 4.25 -9.79
CA ARG A 17 -5.48 4.89 -8.49
C ARG A 17 -4.45 4.38 -7.49
N VAL A 18 -3.42 5.18 -7.23
CA VAL A 18 -2.46 4.95 -6.14
C VAL A 18 -3.16 5.03 -4.78
N GLN A 19 -2.80 4.12 -3.88
CA GLN A 19 -3.40 4.00 -2.55
C GLN A 19 -2.38 4.24 -1.44
N PHE A 20 -2.74 5.09 -0.47
CA PHE A 20 -1.91 5.41 0.69
C PHE A 20 -2.60 4.90 1.95
N PHE A 21 -1.92 4.05 2.73
CA PHE A 21 -2.50 3.47 3.94
C PHE A 21 -1.56 3.57 5.14
N GLY A 22 -2.10 4.01 6.27
CA GLY A 22 -1.47 3.91 7.59
C GLY A 22 -2.06 2.75 8.37
N ASN A 23 -1.26 2.09 9.21
CA ASN A 23 -1.75 1.05 10.12
C ASN A 23 -0.80 0.92 11.33
N ALA A 24 -1.18 0.11 12.31
CA ALA A 24 -0.44 -0.11 13.56
C ALA A 24 0.93 -0.78 13.37
N SER A 25 1.15 -1.47 12.25
CA SER A 25 2.45 -2.03 11.88
C SER A 25 2.73 -1.87 10.38
N ARG A 26 3.99 -2.04 10.00
CA ARG A 26 4.47 -2.03 8.61
C ARG A 26 3.77 -3.08 7.75
N GLU A 27 3.60 -4.29 8.26
CA GLU A 27 2.94 -5.40 7.54
C GLU A 27 1.46 -5.11 7.31
N LYS A 28 0.77 -4.62 8.35
CA LYS A 28 -0.66 -4.30 8.25
C LYS A 28 -0.91 -3.12 7.30
N ALA A 29 -0.01 -2.14 7.27
CA ALA A 29 -0.10 -1.02 6.34
C ALA A 29 0.15 -1.48 4.90
N ALA A 30 1.16 -2.33 4.67
CA ALA A 30 1.44 -2.89 3.36
C ALA A 30 0.28 -3.76 2.84
N ALA A 31 -0.26 -4.64 3.68
CA ALA A 31 -1.41 -5.47 3.33
C ALA A 31 -2.66 -4.62 3.00
N ALA A 32 -2.93 -3.57 3.79
CA ALA A 32 -4.03 -2.66 3.53
C ALA A 32 -3.83 -1.87 2.23
N ALA A 33 -2.61 -1.37 1.97
CA ALA A 33 -2.27 -0.68 0.73
C ALA A 33 -2.43 -1.58 -0.51
N GLN A 34 -1.98 -2.84 -0.41
CA GLN A 34 -2.13 -3.83 -1.46
C GLN A 34 -3.61 -4.11 -1.76
N GLY A 35 -4.38 -4.53 -0.76
CA GLY A 35 -5.78 -4.91 -0.97
C GLY A 35 -6.65 -3.74 -1.45
N ALA A 36 -6.40 -2.53 -0.96
CA ALA A 36 -7.10 -1.35 -1.44
C ALA A 36 -6.71 -0.99 -2.89
N CYS A 37 -5.45 -1.21 -3.27
CA CYS A 37 -5.01 -1.01 -4.65
C CYS A 37 -5.72 -1.99 -5.58
N GLU A 38 -5.74 -3.28 -5.25
CA GLU A 38 -6.40 -4.33 -6.05
C GLU A 38 -7.90 -4.05 -6.20
N ALA A 39 -8.57 -3.68 -5.11
CA ALA A 39 -10.00 -3.35 -5.13
C ALA A 39 -10.34 -2.13 -6.00
N ARG A 40 -9.42 -1.16 -6.14
CA ARG A 40 -9.63 0.08 -6.91
C ARG A 40 -9.07 0.03 -8.32
N ASN A 41 -8.29 -1.00 -8.64
CA ASN A 41 -7.63 -1.21 -9.93
C ASN A 41 -7.75 -2.68 -10.36
N PRO A 42 -8.97 -3.18 -10.62
CA PRO A 42 -9.24 -4.61 -10.81
C PRO A 42 -8.55 -5.23 -12.05
N GLU A 43 -8.16 -4.40 -13.02
CA GLU A 43 -7.49 -4.83 -14.25
C GLU A 43 -5.95 -4.71 -14.15
N ASN A 44 -5.42 -4.29 -13.00
CA ASN A 44 -4.01 -4.02 -12.81
C ASN A 44 -3.39 -5.00 -11.81
N GLN A 45 -2.08 -5.22 -11.95
CA GLN A 45 -1.29 -5.79 -10.87
C GLN A 45 -0.96 -4.68 -9.88
N CYS A 46 -1.06 -4.94 -8.58
CA CYS A 46 -0.70 -3.96 -7.56
C CYS A 46 0.62 -4.31 -6.89
N LYS A 47 1.44 -3.29 -6.62
CA LYS A 47 2.71 -3.44 -5.92
C LYS A 47 2.84 -2.41 -4.82
N VAL A 48 3.24 -2.85 -3.63
CA VAL A 48 3.63 -1.94 -2.55
C VAL A 48 5.03 -1.40 -2.86
N ILE A 49 5.12 -0.13 -3.25
CA ILE A 49 6.39 0.51 -3.68
C ILE A 49 7.07 1.29 -2.56
N TYR A 50 6.38 1.54 -1.45
CA TYR A 50 6.92 2.25 -0.30
C TYR A 50 6.30 1.73 1.00
N ASN A 51 7.15 1.51 2.01
CA ASN A 51 6.71 1.13 3.35
C ASN A 51 7.58 1.79 4.43
N ALA A 52 7.26 3.04 4.77
CA ALA A 52 7.90 3.77 5.87
C ALA A 52 6.95 4.00 7.04
N CYS A 53 6.20 2.98 7.46
CA CYS A 53 5.64 3.04 8.80
C CYS A 53 6.79 2.97 9.81
N THR A 54 6.84 3.91 10.75
CA THR A 54 7.53 3.71 12.02
C THR A 54 6.74 2.68 12.82
N ASP A 55 7.42 1.71 13.42
CA ASP A 55 6.75 0.78 14.32
C ASP A 55 6.17 1.56 15.50
N GLN A 56 4.86 1.46 15.71
CA GLN A 56 4.21 2.14 16.83
C GLN A 56 4.57 1.39 18.10
N ILE A 57 5.56 1.91 18.83
CA ILE A 57 5.91 1.44 20.16
C ILE A 57 4.90 2.07 21.13
N PHE A 58 3.78 1.39 21.37
CA PHE A 58 2.90 1.74 22.47
C PHE A 58 3.58 1.34 23.79
N LYS A 59 4.20 2.30 24.47
CA LYS A 59 4.58 2.11 25.87
C LYS A 59 3.31 2.26 26.71
N TYR A 60 2.88 1.17 27.32
CA TYR A 60 1.94 1.21 28.43
C TYR A 60 2.64 1.92 29.60
N PHE A 61 2.06 3.01 30.10
CA PHE A 61 2.42 3.64 31.37
C PHE A 61 1.44 3.18 32.44
#